data_AF-A0A847J2U2-F1
#
_entry.id   AF-A0A847J2U2-F1
#
_cell.length_a   1.000
_cell.length_b   1.000
_cell.length_c   1.000
_cell.angle_alpha   90.00
_cell.angle_beta   90.00
_cell.angle_gamma   90.00
#
_symmetry.space_group_name_H-M   'P 1'
#
loop_
_entity.id
_entity.type
_entity.pdbx_description
1 polymer ?
#
loop_
_entity_poly.entity_id
_entity_poly.type
_entity_poly.pdbx_seq_one_letter_code
_entity_poly.pdbx_strand_id
1 'polypeptide(L)' 'LGYSNGCLEGMNNKIKAIKRVAYGFRTFRNFKKRILLMNKTVTN' A
#
# COMPACT_ATOMS: atom_id res chain seq x y z
N LEU A 1 3.71 -18.94 21.22
CA LEU A 1 3.96 -18.94 19.77
C LEU A 1 3.28 -17.70 19.19
N GLY A 2 4.02 -16.59 19.12
CA GLY A 2 3.45 -15.27 18.86
C GLY A 2 3.26 -15.01 17.38
N TYR A 3 2.02 -15.09 16.90
CA TYR A 3 1.66 -14.52 15.61
C TYR A 3 1.81 -12.99 15.71
N SER A 4 2.86 -12.45 15.09
CA SER A 4 3.03 -11.01 14.97
C SER A 4 2.30 -10.51 13.73
N ASN A 5 1.33 -9.61 13.93
CA ASN A 5 0.64 -8.92 12.85
C ASN A 5 1.49 -7.79 12.24
N GLY A 6 2.76 -7.63 12.64
CA GLY A 6 3.60 -6.50 12.24
C GLY A 6 3.73 -6.32 10.72
N CYS A 7 3.83 -7.41 9.95
CA CYS A 7 3.84 -7.34 8.49
C CYS A 7 2.53 -6.77 7.93
N LEU A 8 1.40 -7.19 8.50
CA LEU A 8 0.06 -6.77 8.09
C LEU A 8 -0.21 -5.31 8.50
N GLU A 9 0.23 -4.92 9.69
CA GLU A 9 0.17 -3.54 10.18
C GLU A 9 1.03 -2.59 9.34
N GLY A 10 2.24 -3.01 8.96
CA GLY A 10 3.12 -2.27 8.07
C GLY A 10 2.49 -2.03 6.70
N MET A 11 1.85 -3.06 6.12
CA MET A 11 1.12 -2.94 4.86
C MET A 11 -0.09 -2.00 5.00
N ASN A 12 -0.88 -2.13 6.06
CA ASN A 12 -2.03 -1.27 6.33
C ASN A 12 -1.63 0.21 6.52
N ASN A 13 -0.50 0.48 7.19
CA ASN A 13 0.00 1.84 7.37
C ASN A 13 0.49 2.46 6.06
N LYS A 14 1.18 1.69 5.20
CA LYS A 14 1.55 2.13 3.85
C LYS A 14 0.32 2.48 3.02
N ILE A 15 -0.70 1.63 3.01
CA ILE A 15 -1.96 1.90 2.31
C ILE A 15 -2.63 3.17 2.82
N LYS A 16 -2.70 3.38 4.15
CA LYS A 16 -3.24 4.62 4.75
C LYS A 16 -2.43 5.86 4.36
N ALA A 17 -1.10 5.78 4.31
CA ALA A 17 -0.24 6.87 3.87
C ALA A 17 -0.50 7.23 2.38
N ILE A 18 -0.61 6.22 1.50
CA ILE A 18 -0.96 6.45 0.09
C ILE A 18 -2.33 7.10 -0.02
N LYS A 19 -3.33 6.68 0.78
CA LYS A 19 -4.68 7.29 0.82
C LYS A 19 -4.67 8.76 1.24
N ARG A 20 -3.75 9.17 2.12
CA ARG A 20 -3.64 10.58 2.57
C ARG A 20 -3.08 11.50 1.48
N VAL A 21 -2.09 11.01 0.72
CA VAL A 21 -1.46 11.77 -0.39
C VAL A 21 -2.27 11.65 -1.69
N ALA A 22 -3.28 10.79 -1.70
CA ALA A 22 -4.13 10.41 -2.83
C ALA A 22 -5.27 11.40 -3.14
N TYR A 23 -5.15 12.68 -2.77
CA TYR A 23 -6.21 13.70 -2.86
C TYR A 23 -6.77 13.95 -4.29
N GLY A 24 -6.32 13.21 -5.32
CA GLY A 24 -6.77 13.31 -6.70
C GLY A 24 -7.01 11.98 -7.43
N PHE A 25 -7.03 10.81 -6.76
CA PHE A 25 -7.38 9.56 -7.45
C PHE A 25 -8.88 9.49 -7.72
N ARG A 26 -9.27 9.97 -8.90
CA ARG A 26 -10.65 9.90 -9.42
C ARG A 26 -11.18 8.47 -9.58
N THR A 27 -10.30 7.45 -9.56
CA THR A 27 -10.68 6.04 -9.70
C THR A 27 -9.89 5.13 -8.75
N PHE A 28 -10.58 4.16 -8.16
CA PHE A 28 -9.99 3.09 -7.34
C PHE A 28 -8.93 2.27 -8.11
N ARG A 29 -9.09 2.15 -9.43
CA ARG A 29 -8.13 1.48 -10.30
C ARG A 29 -6.75 2.13 -10.28
N ASN A 30 -6.69 3.47 -10.25
CA ASN A 30 -5.42 4.20 -10.17
C ASN A 30 -4.79 4.08 -8.77
N PHE A 31 -5.61 4.06 -7.72
CA PHE A 31 -5.15 3.79 -6.35
C PHE A 31 -4.53 2.39 -6.21
N LYS A 32 -5.19 1.35 -6.75
CA LYS A 32 -4.68 -0.04 -6.78
C LYS A 32 -3.37 -0.16 -7.55
N LYS A 33 -3.25 0.52 -8.70
CA LYS A 33 -2.00 0.57 -9.49
C LYS A 33 -0.84 1.18 -8.69
N ARG A 34 -1.07 2.27 -7.94
CA ARG A 34 -0.04 2.87 -7.07
C ARG A 34 0.39 1.96 -5.93
N ILE A 35 -0.55 1.27 -5.28
CA ILE A 35 -0.21 0.29 -4.24
C ILE A 35 0.64 -0.84 -4.83
N LEU A 36 0.29 -1.33 -6.02
CA LEU A 36 1.02 -2.40 -6.68
C LEU A 36 2.43 -1.94 -7.08
N LEU A 37 2.58 -0.74 -7.62
CA LEU A 37 3.88 -0.14 -7.94
C LEU A 37 4.76 0.02 -6.69
N MET A 38 4.20 0.52 -5.59
CA MET A 38 4.94 0.74 -4.34
C MET A 38 5.38 -0.58 -3.66
N ASN A 39 4.66 -1.67 -3.91
CA ASN A 39 5.00 -3.01 -3.38
C ASN A 39 5.78 -3.87 -4.37
N LYS A 40 5.96 -3.44 -5.63
CA LYS A 40 6.77 -4.16 -6.61
C LYS A 40 8.23 -3.88 -6.29
N THR A 41 8.86 -4.78 -5.54
CA THR A 41 10.31 -4.96 -5.59
C THR A 41 10.68 -5.07 -7.07
N VAL A 42 11.48 -4.12 -7.58
CA VAL A 42 12.12 -4.27 -8.88
C VAL A 42 12.94 -5.55 -8.80
N THR A 43 12.40 -6.64 -9.35
CA THR A 43 13.16 -7.83 -9.65
C THR A 43 13.95 -7.47 -10.90
N ASN A 44 15.24 -7.21 -10.72
CA ASN A 44 16.23 -7.32 -11.79
C ASN A 44 16.52 -8.80 -12.02
#